data_AF-A0A968LG89-F1
#
_entry.id   AF-A0A968LG89-F1
#
_cell.length_a   1.000
_cell.length_b   1.000
_cell.length_c   1.000
_cell.angle_alpha   90.00
_cell.angle_beta   90.00
_cell.angle_gamma   90.00
#
_symmetry.space_group_name_H-M   'P 1'
#
loop_
_entity.id
_entity.type
_entity.pdbx_description
1 polymer ?
#
loop_
_entity_poly.entity_id
_entity_poly.type
_entity_poly.pdbx_seq_one_letter_code
_entity_poly.pdbx_strand_id
1 'polypeptide(L)'
;MASYLGLARTGAEFQPLMDLGKWDFETAGNGLNSLADILGSLDYCACEHCRSVLSPAAYLADLLHFLDRRPATLGDALTVLRQRRPDIEHILLDCANTNTALPYIDLVNELLERLFADTLAGSSYQTTWSAEQLRLHPEHLDADIYEGNVSGIDKQITELVHPWVLPFHLPELEARQMLAHLGVPRHRLMQLLVDDDATPAATPSNDLIAAEALGMSAVEHSIIAGTFDGNESEDGREFWGVPLGVVTEVWVSVLNGFEEEVGSIRQLLQRGDYTLEQLEELLSMTFVDPNHYVGTGVVINWAETCDLDDATISNLDEVALDRLHRFTRLARRTGIPNRMLNVLIEEVGGGVLDAAFLAKLVDIRALQQRLGVAWDELATWWATRIDARRYDSGKPSLYHRRFLPAGWTAPAGFQPVNDRGDELDGEQDPAQAITADELRPCSRPRG
;
A
#
# COMPACT_ATOMS: atom_id res chain seq x y z
N MET A 1 10.68 -11.93 -41.31
CA MET A 1 11.60 -13.08 -41.54
C MET A 1 11.32 -13.90 -42.82
N ALA A 2 10.20 -13.74 -43.52
CA ALA A 2 9.94 -14.48 -44.77
C ALA A 2 10.77 -14.00 -45.99
N SER A 3 11.14 -12.71 -46.03
CA SER A 3 11.89 -12.11 -47.15
C SER A 3 13.38 -12.49 -47.21
N TYR A 4 13.97 -12.97 -46.11
CA TYR A 4 15.38 -13.41 -46.09
C TYR A 4 15.59 -14.88 -46.49
N LEU A 5 14.55 -15.73 -46.40
CA LEU A 5 14.63 -17.15 -46.75
C LEU A 5 14.71 -17.38 -48.27
N GLY A 6 14.09 -16.51 -49.09
CA GLY A 6 14.19 -16.58 -50.55
C GLY A 6 15.53 -16.09 -51.11
N LEU A 7 16.17 -15.11 -50.46
CA LEU A 7 17.43 -14.50 -50.89
C LEU A 7 18.64 -15.43 -50.69
N ALA A 8 18.65 -16.22 -49.61
CA ALA A 8 19.75 -17.13 -49.30
C ALA A 8 19.91 -18.28 -50.31
N ARG A 9 18.86 -18.62 -51.06
CA ARG A 9 18.90 -19.70 -52.07
C ARG A 9 19.40 -19.26 -53.44
N THR A 10 19.31 -17.98 -53.78
CA THR A 10 19.45 -17.51 -55.18
C THR A 10 20.60 -16.53 -55.38
N GLY A 11 21.13 -15.91 -54.31
CA GLY A 11 22.27 -14.99 -54.39
C GLY A 11 21.99 -13.70 -55.18
N ALA A 12 20.73 -13.36 -55.43
CA ALA A 12 20.33 -12.21 -56.25
C ALA A 12 20.18 -10.92 -55.42
N GLU A 13 20.63 -9.77 -55.96
CA GLU A 13 20.37 -8.44 -55.39
C GLU A 13 18.94 -7.96 -55.67
N PHE A 14 18.38 -7.20 -54.73
CA PHE A 14 17.01 -6.69 -54.81
C PHE A 14 16.89 -5.59 -55.89
N GLN A 15 16.03 -5.79 -56.89
CA GLN A 15 15.65 -4.75 -57.86
C GLN A 15 14.17 -4.39 -57.66
N PRO A 16 13.82 -3.10 -57.53
CA PRO A 16 12.41 -2.69 -57.47
C PRO A 16 11.74 -2.97 -58.82
N LEU A 17 10.63 -3.71 -58.80
CA LEU A 17 9.78 -3.93 -59.97
C LEU A 17 9.10 -2.63 -60.38
N MET A 18 9.63 -1.97 -61.42
CA MET A 18 8.99 -0.85 -62.10
C MET A 18 8.20 -1.33 -63.31
N ASP A 19 7.16 -2.14 -63.12
CA ASP A 19 6.05 -2.20 -64.08
C ASP A 19 4.78 -2.78 -63.43
N LEU A 20 3.69 -2.00 -63.46
CA LEU A 20 2.37 -2.37 -62.97
C LEU A 20 1.49 -2.66 -64.19
N GLY A 21 1.29 -3.94 -64.53
CA GLY A 21 0.27 -4.25 -65.56
C GLY A 21 0.14 -5.69 -66.04
N LYS A 22 1.15 -6.54 -65.90
CA LYS A 22 1.04 -7.98 -66.20
C LYS A 22 1.76 -8.79 -65.14
N TRP A 23 1.03 -9.73 -64.55
CA TRP A 23 1.54 -10.67 -63.54
C TRP A 23 2.33 -11.76 -64.24
N ASP A 24 3.49 -11.42 -64.80
CA ASP A 24 4.30 -12.33 -65.60
C ASP A 24 5.38 -13.01 -64.73
N PHE A 25 4.92 -13.86 -63.80
CA PHE A 25 5.81 -14.65 -62.93
C PHE A 25 6.69 -15.63 -63.71
N GLU A 26 6.40 -15.89 -64.98
CA GLU A 26 7.15 -16.84 -65.82
C GLU A 26 8.56 -16.34 -66.21
N THR A 27 8.86 -15.05 -65.99
CA THR A 27 10.12 -14.42 -66.43
C THR A 27 11.13 -14.14 -65.31
N ALA A 28 10.86 -14.56 -64.07
CA ALA A 28 11.75 -14.29 -62.94
C ALA A 28 13.04 -15.14 -63.03
N GLY A 29 14.13 -14.56 -63.57
CA GLY A 29 15.42 -15.23 -63.78
C GLY A 29 16.14 -15.71 -62.51
N ASN A 30 15.53 -15.50 -61.34
CA ASN A 30 15.98 -15.95 -60.01
C ASN A 30 15.24 -17.22 -59.52
N GLY A 31 14.33 -17.80 -60.30
CA GLY A 31 13.63 -19.05 -59.94
C GLY A 31 12.49 -18.90 -58.94
N LEU A 32 12.01 -17.66 -58.72
CA LEU A 32 10.85 -17.36 -57.87
C LEU A 32 9.60 -17.16 -58.73
N ASN A 33 9.16 -18.24 -59.39
CA ASN A 33 8.14 -18.19 -60.44
C ASN A 33 6.72 -18.49 -59.91
N SER A 34 6.58 -18.80 -58.63
CA SER A 34 5.28 -19.02 -57.99
C SER A 34 5.26 -18.50 -56.55
N LEU A 35 4.06 -18.25 -56.03
CA LEU A 35 3.86 -17.83 -54.63
C LEU A 35 4.42 -18.87 -53.64
N ALA A 36 4.33 -20.16 -54.00
CA ALA A 36 4.88 -21.24 -53.19
C ALA A 36 6.42 -21.24 -53.16
N ASP A 37 7.07 -20.78 -54.24
CA ASP A 37 8.53 -20.62 -54.27
C ASP A 37 8.99 -19.45 -53.40
N ILE A 38 8.17 -18.39 -53.31
CA ILE A 38 8.47 -17.17 -52.55
C ILE A 38 8.17 -17.35 -51.05
N LEU A 39 7.03 -17.95 -50.71
CA LEU A 39 6.50 -18.00 -49.34
C LEU A 39 6.58 -19.40 -48.71
N GLY A 40 7.00 -20.41 -49.46
CA GLY A 40 7.01 -21.81 -49.05
C GLY A 40 5.70 -22.54 -49.33
N SER A 41 5.54 -23.73 -48.75
CA SER A 41 4.33 -24.55 -48.92
C SER A 41 3.07 -23.77 -48.56
N LEU A 42 2.15 -23.68 -49.52
CA LEU A 42 0.82 -23.08 -49.33
C LEU A 42 -0.21 -24.11 -48.83
N ASP A 43 0.18 -25.37 -48.77
CA ASP A 43 -0.64 -26.44 -48.20
C ASP A 43 -0.55 -26.37 -46.68
N TYR A 44 -1.61 -25.83 -46.06
CA TYR A 44 -1.76 -25.79 -44.60
C TYR A 44 -2.85 -26.77 -44.16
N CYS A 45 -2.52 -27.64 -43.20
CA CYS A 45 -3.55 -28.34 -42.42
C CYS A 45 -4.37 -27.30 -41.65
N ALA A 46 -5.67 -27.56 -41.42
CA ALA A 46 -6.59 -26.64 -40.74
C ALA A 46 -5.91 -25.88 -39.59
N CYS A 47 -5.60 -24.60 -39.82
CA CYS A 47 -4.86 -23.80 -38.85
C CYS A 47 -5.77 -23.49 -37.66
N GLU A 48 -5.25 -23.67 -36.46
CA GLU A 48 -5.89 -23.14 -35.26
C GLU A 48 -6.01 -21.61 -35.36
N HIS A 49 -7.06 -21.04 -34.78
CA HIS A 49 -7.37 -19.62 -34.95
C HIS A 49 -6.23 -18.70 -34.49
N CYS A 50 -5.48 -19.07 -33.45
CA CYS A 50 -4.26 -18.37 -32.97
C CYS A 50 -3.20 -18.16 -34.07
N ARG A 51 -3.12 -19.06 -35.06
CA ARG A 51 -2.14 -18.99 -36.17
C ARG A 51 -2.71 -18.31 -37.42
N SER A 52 -3.93 -17.79 -37.36
CA SER A 52 -4.58 -17.06 -38.44
C SER A 52 -4.05 -15.63 -38.54
N VAL A 53 -4.11 -15.05 -39.75
CA VAL A 53 -3.88 -13.60 -39.97
C VAL A 53 -4.97 -12.75 -39.30
N LEU A 54 -6.11 -13.35 -38.95
CA LEU A 54 -7.20 -12.69 -38.22
C LEU A 54 -7.18 -12.99 -36.71
N SER A 55 -6.08 -13.54 -36.19
CA SER A 55 -5.96 -13.91 -34.78
C SER A 55 -5.67 -12.68 -33.88
N PRO A 56 -5.91 -12.78 -32.57
CA PRO A 56 -5.49 -11.74 -31.62
C PRO A 56 -3.97 -11.48 -31.66
N ALA A 57 -3.16 -12.52 -31.90
CA ALA A 57 -1.71 -12.37 -32.05
C ALA A 57 -1.33 -11.57 -33.31
N ALA A 58 -2.02 -11.81 -34.43
CA ALA A 58 -1.84 -11.01 -35.64
C ALA A 58 -2.26 -9.55 -35.44
N TYR A 59 -3.34 -9.32 -34.68
CA TYR A 59 -3.77 -7.99 -34.30
C TYR A 59 -2.75 -7.27 -33.41
N LEU A 60 -2.14 -7.94 -32.43
CA LEU A 60 -1.06 -7.38 -31.62
C LEU A 60 0.14 -6.98 -32.50
N ALA A 61 0.54 -7.83 -33.44
CA ALA A 61 1.63 -7.53 -34.36
C ALA A 61 1.33 -6.29 -35.24
N ASP A 62 0.09 -6.17 -35.75
CA ASP A 62 -0.35 -5.00 -36.51
C ASP A 62 -0.40 -3.73 -35.64
N LEU A 63 -0.83 -3.83 -34.38
CA LEU A 63 -0.79 -2.71 -33.43
C LEU A 63 0.63 -2.23 -33.16
N LEU A 64 1.57 -3.14 -32.91
CA LEU A 64 2.97 -2.77 -32.71
C LEU A 64 3.54 -2.09 -33.97
N HIS A 65 3.21 -2.60 -35.15
CA HIS A 65 3.61 -1.97 -36.42
C HIS A 65 2.94 -0.60 -36.63
N PHE A 66 1.69 -0.45 -36.21
CA PHE A 66 0.99 0.83 -36.23
C PHE A 66 1.68 1.86 -35.34
N LEU A 67 2.07 1.47 -34.11
CA LEU A 67 2.74 2.35 -33.15
C LEU A 67 4.13 2.80 -33.61
N ASP A 68 4.87 1.92 -34.30
CA ASP A 68 6.17 2.22 -34.92
C ASP A 68 6.10 3.41 -35.89
N ARG A 69 4.94 3.64 -36.50
CA ARG A 69 4.71 4.73 -37.47
C ARG A 69 4.04 5.96 -36.87
N ARG A 70 3.81 5.99 -35.55
CA ARG A 70 3.16 7.12 -34.88
C ARG A 70 4.19 7.97 -34.16
N PRO A 71 4.30 9.28 -34.49
CA PRO A 71 5.22 10.15 -33.78
C PRO A 71 4.76 10.33 -32.33
N ALA A 72 5.72 10.35 -31.41
CA ALA A 72 5.55 10.67 -30.00
C ALA A 72 6.58 11.73 -29.59
N THR A 73 6.52 12.20 -28.34
CA THR A 73 7.48 13.17 -27.79
C THR A 73 8.92 12.64 -27.77
N LEU A 74 9.10 11.32 -27.62
CA LEU A 74 10.40 10.63 -27.61
C LEU A 74 10.47 9.62 -28.77
N GLY A 75 10.59 10.10 -30.00
CA GLY A 75 10.67 9.26 -31.20
C GLY A 75 9.29 8.81 -31.68
N ASP A 76 9.07 7.50 -31.80
CA ASP A 76 7.78 6.92 -32.13
C ASP A 76 7.05 6.36 -30.89
N ALA A 77 5.76 6.09 -31.03
CA ALA A 77 4.92 5.60 -29.94
C ALA A 77 5.34 4.19 -29.48
N LEU A 78 5.92 3.38 -30.36
CA LEU A 78 6.47 2.07 -30.01
C LEU A 78 7.71 2.20 -29.10
N THR A 79 8.54 3.20 -29.32
CA THR A 79 9.71 3.52 -28.48
C THR A 79 9.27 3.89 -27.07
N VAL A 80 8.23 4.72 -26.93
CA VAL A 80 7.65 5.05 -25.62
C VAL A 80 7.06 3.80 -24.94
N LEU A 81 6.40 2.91 -25.71
CA LEU A 81 5.89 1.66 -25.17
C LEU A 81 7.03 0.75 -24.68
N ARG A 82 8.10 0.58 -25.46
CA ARG A 82 9.27 -0.22 -25.11
C ARG A 82 9.98 0.27 -23.85
N GLN A 83 9.99 1.58 -23.60
CA GLN A 83 10.53 2.13 -22.35
C GLN A 83 9.71 1.72 -21.13
N ARG A 84 8.39 1.55 -21.28
CA ARG A 84 7.49 1.18 -20.18
C ARG A 84 7.31 -0.32 -20.02
N ARG A 85 7.30 -1.04 -21.14
CA ARG A 85 6.95 -2.46 -21.25
C ARG A 85 7.85 -3.13 -22.29
N PRO A 86 9.16 -3.24 -22.00
CA PRO A 86 10.11 -3.90 -22.91
C PRO A 86 9.81 -5.39 -23.08
N ASP A 87 9.09 -6.01 -22.14
CA ASP A 87 8.68 -7.40 -22.18
C ASP A 87 7.73 -7.73 -23.35
N ILE A 88 6.89 -6.79 -23.80
CA ILE A 88 5.84 -7.08 -24.80
C ILE A 88 6.41 -7.63 -26.12
N GLU A 89 7.61 -7.19 -26.53
CA GLU A 89 8.22 -7.66 -27.78
C GLU A 89 8.77 -9.10 -27.70
N HIS A 90 8.83 -9.66 -26.48
CA HIS A 90 9.31 -11.00 -26.21
C HIS A 90 8.18 -12.01 -25.92
N ILE A 91 6.92 -11.59 -25.97
CA ILE A 91 5.76 -12.49 -25.86
C ILE A 91 5.72 -13.41 -27.08
N LEU A 92 5.64 -14.72 -26.88
CA LEU A 92 5.48 -15.68 -27.96
C LEU A 92 4.06 -15.57 -28.53
N LEU A 93 3.98 -15.36 -29.85
CA LEU A 93 2.71 -15.30 -30.58
C LEU A 93 2.18 -16.73 -30.86
N ASP A 94 1.86 -17.46 -29.81
CA ASP A 94 1.36 -18.84 -29.84
C ASP A 94 -0.06 -18.98 -29.27
N CYS A 95 -0.58 -20.21 -29.32
CA CYS A 95 -1.96 -20.49 -28.94
C CYS A 95 -2.17 -20.47 -27.42
N ALA A 96 -1.13 -20.74 -26.63
CA ALA A 96 -1.23 -20.72 -25.17
C ALA A 96 -1.36 -19.27 -24.68
N ASN A 97 -0.44 -18.39 -25.09
CA ASN A 97 -0.50 -16.96 -24.75
C ASN A 97 -1.73 -16.25 -25.33
N THR A 98 -2.26 -16.74 -26.45
CA THR A 98 -3.44 -16.13 -27.09
C THR A 98 -4.75 -16.50 -26.41
N ASN A 99 -4.91 -17.75 -25.96
CA ASN A 99 -6.23 -18.30 -25.60
C ASN A 99 -6.36 -18.76 -24.14
N THR A 100 -5.25 -19.00 -23.44
CA THR A 100 -5.33 -19.46 -22.04
C THR A 100 -5.79 -18.31 -21.16
N ALA A 101 -6.94 -18.48 -20.52
CA ALA A 101 -7.46 -17.52 -19.56
C ALA A 101 -6.73 -17.65 -18.21
N LEU A 102 -6.33 -16.51 -17.64
CA LEU A 102 -5.67 -16.43 -16.34
C LEU A 102 -6.14 -15.19 -15.56
N PRO A 103 -6.01 -15.19 -14.22
CA PRO A 103 -6.29 -14.00 -13.41
C PRO A 103 -5.41 -12.83 -13.82
N TYR A 104 -6.03 -11.68 -14.08
CA TYR A 104 -5.29 -10.48 -14.49
C TYR A 104 -4.28 -9.99 -13.44
N ILE A 105 -4.61 -10.18 -12.15
CA ILE A 105 -3.74 -9.77 -11.04
C ILE A 105 -2.40 -10.51 -11.04
N ASP A 106 -2.36 -11.75 -11.52
CA ASP A 106 -1.13 -12.54 -11.57
C ASP A 106 -0.15 -11.92 -12.56
N LEU A 107 -0.63 -11.53 -13.76
CA LEU A 107 0.19 -10.79 -14.74
C LEU A 107 0.70 -9.45 -14.19
N VAL A 108 -0.10 -8.75 -13.38
CA VAL A 108 0.32 -7.49 -12.76
C VAL A 108 1.43 -7.75 -11.75
N ASN A 109 1.30 -8.76 -10.90
CA ASN A 109 2.33 -9.11 -9.92
C ASN A 109 3.61 -9.59 -10.62
N GLU A 110 3.51 -10.49 -11.61
CA GLU A 110 4.63 -10.94 -12.43
C GLU A 110 5.42 -9.76 -13.04
N LEU A 111 4.71 -8.75 -13.55
CA LEU A 111 5.33 -7.55 -14.11
C LEU A 111 6.00 -6.68 -13.03
N LEU A 112 5.36 -6.50 -11.89
CA LEU A 112 5.88 -5.70 -10.78
C LEU A 112 7.09 -6.37 -10.11
N GLU A 113 7.07 -7.69 -9.98
CA GLU A 113 8.18 -8.53 -9.52
C GLU A 113 9.40 -8.33 -10.43
N ARG A 114 9.21 -8.47 -11.75
CA ARG A 114 10.28 -8.24 -12.72
C ARG A 114 10.78 -6.80 -12.78
N LEU A 115 9.90 -5.83 -12.56
CA LEU A 115 10.27 -4.42 -12.47
C LEU A 115 11.12 -4.18 -11.23
N PHE A 116 10.75 -4.77 -10.09
CA PHE A 116 11.49 -4.69 -8.84
C PHE A 116 12.88 -5.32 -9.00
N ALA A 117 12.96 -6.50 -9.62
CA ALA A 117 14.20 -7.23 -9.87
C ALA A 117 15.06 -6.70 -11.03
N ASP A 118 14.62 -5.65 -11.73
CA ASP A 118 15.23 -5.13 -12.97
C ASP A 118 15.47 -6.21 -14.05
N THR A 119 14.58 -7.21 -14.13
CA THR A 119 14.68 -8.31 -15.09
C THR A 119 13.72 -8.16 -16.26
N LEU A 120 12.92 -7.09 -16.31
CA LEU A 120 11.88 -6.90 -17.33
C LEU A 120 12.43 -6.78 -18.76
N ALA A 121 13.67 -6.32 -18.91
CA ALA A 121 14.30 -6.17 -20.22
C ALA A 121 14.70 -7.54 -20.84
N GLY A 122 14.44 -7.70 -22.15
CA GLY A 122 15.00 -8.82 -22.93
C GLY A 122 14.26 -10.15 -22.84
N SER A 123 13.18 -10.25 -22.06
CA SER A 123 12.34 -11.46 -22.00
C SER A 123 10.93 -11.17 -21.49
N SER A 124 10.03 -12.13 -21.70
CA SER A 124 8.66 -12.13 -21.17
C SER A 124 8.35 -13.51 -20.63
N TYR A 125 7.53 -13.58 -19.59
CA TYR A 125 6.99 -14.86 -19.14
C TYR A 125 5.95 -15.37 -20.15
N GLN A 126 5.94 -16.68 -20.34
CA GLN A 126 5.03 -17.35 -21.28
C GLN A 126 4.06 -18.20 -20.48
N THR A 127 2.81 -18.26 -20.93
CA THR A 127 1.80 -19.14 -20.32
C THR A 127 2.02 -20.58 -20.79
N THR A 128 2.30 -21.49 -19.86
CA THR A 128 2.47 -22.92 -20.18
C THR A 128 1.46 -23.82 -19.48
N TRP A 129 0.79 -23.32 -18.44
CA TRP A 129 -0.21 -24.07 -17.68
C TRP A 129 -1.62 -23.93 -18.25
N SER A 130 -2.51 -24.83 -17.82
CA SER A 130 -3.94 -24.76 -18.13
C SER A 130 -4.64 -23.66 -17.33
N ALA A 131 -5.78 -23.17 -17.84
CA ALA A 131 -6.59 -22.18 -17.15
C ALA A 131 -7.10 -22.67 -15.78
N GLU A 132 -7.33 -23.98 -15.59
CA GLU A 132 -7.68 -24.54 -14.29
C GLU A 132 -6.52 -24.45 -13.28
N GLN A 133 -5.28 -24.69 -13.73
CA GLN A 133 -4.09 -24.58 -12.88
C GLN A 133 -3.81 -23.12 -12.51
N LEU A 134 -3.88 -22.21 -13.48
CA LEU A 134 -3.66 -20.76 -13.27
C LEU A 134 -4.71 -20.13 -12.35
N ARG A 135 -5.90 -20.73 -12.22
CA ARG A 135 -6.90 -20.27 -11.24
C ARG A 135 -6.51 -20.63 -9.80
N LEU A 136 -5.69 -21.65 -9.60
CA LEU A 136 -5.29 -22.13 -8.28
C LEU A 136 -4.00 -21.48 -7.79
N HIS A 137 -3.05 -21.21 -8.70
CA HIS A 137 -1.74 -20.68 -8.35
C HIS A 137 -1.14 -19.89 -9.53
N PRO A 138 -0.44 -18.76 -9.28
CA PRO A 138 0.31 -18.06 -10.32
C PRO A 138 1.41 -18.96 -10.89
N GLU A 139 1.62 -18.94 -12.21
CA GLU A 139 2.65 -19.78 -12.84
C GLU A 139 4.06 -19.26 -12.55
N HIS A 140 4.23 -17.95 -12.59
CA HIS A 140 5.51 -17.28 -12.36
C HIS A 140 5.43 -16.49 -11.06
N LEU A 141 6.04 -17.03 -10.01
CA LEU A 141 6.24 -16.35 -8.73
C LEU A 141 7.74 -16.29 -8.48
N ASP A 142 8.29 -15.09 -8.35
CA ASP A 142 9.68 -14.91 -7.97
C ASP A 142 9.83 -14.93 -6.44
N ALA A 143 10.13 -16.12 -5.90
CA ALA A 143 10.30 -16.32 -4.46
C ALA A 143 11.46 -15.50 -3.88
N ASP A 144 12.51 -15.23 -4.67
CA ASP A 144 13.70 -14.50 -4.18
C ASP A 144 13.34 -13.06 -3.77
N ILE A 145 12.33 -12.45 -4.41
CA ILE A 145 11.81 -11.13 -4.03
C ILE A 145 11.26 -11.12 -2.61
N TYR A 146 10.48 -12.14 -2.26
CA TYR A 146 9.80 -12.20 -0.97
C TYR A 146 10.65 -12.80 0.15
N GLU A 147 11.68 -13.56 -0.20
CA GLU A 147 12.68 -14.08 0.72
C GLU A 147 13.84 -13.10 0.97
N GLY A 148 13.90 -11.99 0.22
CA GLY A 148 14.92 -10.95 0.37
C GLY A 148 16.27 -11.35 -0.23
N ASN A 149 16.26 -12.15 -1.29
CA ASN A 149 17.45 -12.72 -1.92
C ASN A 149 17.74 -12.14 -3.31
N VAL A 150 17.11 -11.01 -3.68
CA VAL A 150 17.33 -10.40 -4.99
C VAL A 150 18.69 -9.73 -5.04
N SER A 151 19.51 -10.13 -6.01
CA SER A 151 20.85 -9.59 -6.20
C SER A 151 20.83 -8.23 -6.89
N GLY A 152 21.68 -7.30 -6.44
CA GLY A 152 21.86 -6.00 -7.09
C GLY A 152 20.85 -4.91 -6.71
N ILE A 153 20.03 -5.15 -5.67
CA ILE A 153 19.10 -4.17 -5.09
C ILE A 153 19.59 -3.78 -3.70
N ASP A 154 19.54 -2.48 -3.39
CA ASP A 154 20.01 -1.93 -2.11
C ASP A 154 19.14 -2.33 -0.91
N LYS A 155 17.81 -2.38 -1.08
CA LYS A 155 16.85 -2.78 -0.02
C LYS A 155 15.82 -3.76 -0.55
N GLN A 156 15.62 -4.84 0.20
CA GLN A 156 14.65 -5.88 -0.14
C GLN A 156 13.21 -5.43 0.21
N ILE A 157 12.18 -6.04 -0.39
CA ILE A 157 10.78 -5.68 -0.11
C ILE A 157 10.38 -5.88 1.37
N THR A 158 11.10 -6.76 2.06
CA THR A 158 11.00 -7.05 3.49
C THR A 158 11.65 -5.99 4.39
N GLU A 159 12.43 -5.08 3.80
CA GLU A 159 13.19 -4.03 4.50
C GLU A 159 12.70 -2.62 4.14
N LEU A 160 11.92 -2.49 3.06
CA LEU A 160 11.38 -1.19 2.64
C LEU A 160 10.41 -0.62 3.69
N VAL A 161 10.64 0.64 4.03
CA VAL A 161 9.84 1.38 5.02
C VAL A 161 8.95 2.45 4.38
N HIS A 162 8.91 2.59 3.06
CA HIS A 162 7.95 3.44 2.36
C HIS A 162 7.59 2.82 0.99
N PRO A 163 6.32 2.88 0.53
CA PRO A 163 5.13 3.44 1.21
C PRO A 163 4.74 2.68 2.48
N TRP A 164 3.90 3.26 3.34
CA TRP A 164 3.60 2.72 4.68
C TRP A 164 2.81 1.40 4.72
N VAL A 165 2.48 0.84 3.56
CA VAL A 165 1.98 -0.53 3.44
C VAL A 165 3.11 -1.57 3.51
N LEU A 166 4.36 -1.14 3.34
CA LEU A 166 5.59 -1.93 3.48
C LEU A 166 6.16 -1.83 4.91
N PRO A 167 6.95 -2.83 5.36
CA PRO A 167 7.48 -3.96 4.60
C PRO A 167 6.48 -5.09 4.37
N PHE A 168 6.69 -5.86 3.30
CA PHE A 168 5.84 -7.00 2.94
C PHE A 168 6.60 -8.32 3.06
N HIS A 169 6.00 -9.31 3.75
CA HIS A 169 6.60 -10.63 3.94
C HIS A 169 5.59 -11.73 3.59
N LEU A 170 5.67 -12.24 2.36
CA LEU A 170 4.71 -13.21 1.80
C LEU A 170 4.58 -14.49 2.64
N PRO A 171 5.68 -15.18 3.05
CA PRO A 171 5.57 -16.44 3.79
C PRO A 171 4.86 -16.27 5.14
N GLU A 172 4.96 -15.09 5.75
CA GLU A 172 4.29 -14.81 7.02
C GLU A 172 2.78 -14.63 6.82
N LEU A 173 2.40 -13.90 5.78
CA LEU A 173 1.00 -13.73 5.41
C LEU A 173 0.35 -15.06 5.03
N GLU A 174 1.02 -15.88 4.22
CA GLU A 174 0.54 -17.21 3.84
C GLU A 174 0.34 -18.10 5.06
N ALA A 175 1.34 -18.20 5.93
CA ALA A 175 1.24 -18.97 7.16
C ALA A 175 0.07 -18.49 8.03
N ARG A 176 -0.12 -17.18 8.18
CA ARG A 176 -1.25 -16.59 8.92
C ARG A 176 -2.59 -16.98 8.30
N GLN A 177 -2.74 -16.88 6.99
CA GLN A 177 -4.00 -17.18 6.31
C GLN A 177 -4.33 -18.68 6.32
N MET A 178 -3.35 -19.54 6.08
CA MET A 178 -3.53 -20.99 6.14
C MET A 178 -3.93 -21.45 7.55
N LEU A 179 -3.22 -20.97 8.57
CA LEU A 179 -3.52 -21.29 9.97
C LEU A 179 -4.89 -20.75 10.41
N ALA A 180 -5.28 -19.56 9.94
CA ALA A 180 -6.63 -19.03 10.16
C ALA A 180 -7.70 -19.92 9.52
N HIS A 181 -7.49 -20.45 8.31
CA HIS A 181 -8.40 -21.40 7.67
C HIS A 181 -8.52 -22.72 8.45
N LEU A 182 -7.44 -23.17 9.08
CA LEU A 182 -7.43 -24.33 9.98
C LEU A 182 -8.05 -24.04 11.37
N GLY A 183 -8.48 -22.80 11.64
CA GLY A 183 -9.11 -22.40 12.89
C GLY A 183 -8.15 -22.16 14.05
N VAL A 184 -6.84 -22.12 13.80
CA VAL A 184 -5.80 -21.89 14.82
C VAL A 184 -5.01 -20.65 14.42
N PRO A 185 -5.36 -19.44 14.90
CA PRO A 185 -4.60 -18.25 14.53
C PRO A 185 -3.14 -18.36 15.00
N ARG A 186 -2.20 -17.95 14.14
CA ARG A 186 -0.76 -18.14 14.35
C ARG A 186 -0.24 -17.60 15.69
N HIS A 187 -0.72 -16.44 16.14
CA HIS A 187 -0.32 -15.89 17.45
C HIS A 187 -0.66 -16.83 18.63
N ARG A 188 -1.76 -17.61 18.55
CA ARG A 188 -2.09 -18.59 19.60
C ARG A 188 -1.15 -19.77 19.59
N LEU A 189 -0.74 -20.21 18.39
CA LEU A 189 0.30 -21.24 18.29
C LEU A 189 1.62 -20.73 18.88
N MET A 190 2.03 -19.51 18.57
CA MET A 190 3.23 -18.90 19.13
C MET A 190 3.18 -18.83 20.67
N GLN A 191 2.04 -18.41 21.25
CA GLN A 191 1.83 -18.39 22.70
C GLN A 191 1.98 -19.76 23.36
N LEU A 192 1.52 -20.83 22.69
CA LEU A 192 1.63 -22.20 23.21
C LEU A 192 3.05 -22.77 23.11
N LEU A 193 3.88 -22.20 22.24
CA LEU A 193 5.27 -22.58 22.02
C LEU A 193 6.25 -21.74 22.86
N VAL A 194 5.74 -20.79 23.65
CA VAL A 194 6.59 -20.05 24.60
C VAL A 194 7.11 -21.04 25.64
N ASP A 195 8.42 -21.19 25.66
CA ASP A 195 9.16 -21.93 26.68
C ASP A 195 10.01 -20.94 27.48
N ASP A 196 9.69 -20.82 28.78
CA ASP A 196 10.37 -19.90 29.71
C ASP A 196 11.83 -20.34 29.98
N ASP A 197 12.15 -21.61 29.77
CA ASP A 197 13.50 -22.17 29.99
C ASP A 197 14.36 -22.14 28.71
N ALA A 198 13.78 -21.76 27.56
CA ALA A 198 14.48 -21.69 26.29
C ALA A 198 15.28 -20.39 26.12
N THR A 199 16.28 -20.42 25.23
CA THR A 199 17.00 -19.19 24.85
C THR A 199 16.07 -18.26 24.05
N PRO A 200 16.26 -16.93 24.08
CA PRO A 200 15.41 -16.00 23.33
C PRO A 200 15.33 -16.25 21.82
N ALA A 201 16.32 -16.93 21.23
CA ALA A 201 16.30 -17.32 19.82
C ALA A 201 15.49 -18.61 19.55
N ALA A 202 15.18 -19.39 20.59
CA ALA A 202 14.46 -20.66 20.52
C ALA A 202 12.98 -20.55 20.96
N THR A 203 12.55 -19.39 21.46
CA THR A 203 11.16 -19.13 21.89
C THR A 203 10.63 -17.83 21.28
N PRO A 204 9.35 -17.75 20.86
CA PRO A 204 8.78 -16.50 20.36
C PRO A 204 8.76 -15.42 21.45
N SER A 205 9.22 -14.21 21.15
CA SER A 205 9.12 -13.08 22.08
C SER A 205 7.69 -12.56 22.20
N ASN A 206 7.37 -11.91 23.32
CA ASN A 206 6.05 -11.28 23.54
C ASN A 206 5.74 -10.22 22.47
N ASP A 207 6.75 -9.48 22.01
CA ASP A 207 6.60 -8.46 20.96
C ASP A 207 6.24 -9.10 19.61
N LEU A 208 6.87 -10.24 19.27
CA LEU A 208 6.53 -10.98 18.04
C LEU A 208 5.12 -11.58 18.12
N ILE A 209 4.72 -12.08 19.29
CA ILE A 209 3.35 -12.55 19.53
C ILE A 209 2.36 -11.40 19.38
N ALA A 210 2.67 -10.22 19.92
CA ALA A 210 1.83 -9.04 19.82
C ALA A 210 1.72 -8.54 18.37
N ALA A 211 2.83 -8.47 17.65
CA ALA A 211 2.87 -8.16 16.22
C ALA A 211 1.95 -9.09 15.42
N GLU A 212 2.10 -10.41 15.59
CA GLU A 212 1.28 -11.40 14.90
C GLU A 212 -0.21 -11.28 15.28
N ALA A 213 -0.51 -11.01 16.55
CA ALA A 213 -1.89 -10.82 17.02
C ALA A 213 -2.54 -9.54 16.46
N LEU A 214 -1.75 -8.51 16.17
CA LEU A 214 -2.19 -7.29 15.49
C LEU A 214 -2.22 -7.43 13.97
N GLY A 215 -1.64 -8.49 13.41
CA GLY A 215 -1.56 -8.76 11.97
C GLY A 215 -0.43 -8.00 11.27
N MET A 216 0.64 -7.70 12.01
CA MET A 216 1.84 -6.98 11.58
C MET A 216 3.03 -7.93 11.44
N SER A 217 3.99 -7.56 10.59
CA SER A 217 5.31 -8.19 10.61
C SER A 217 6.14 -7.69 11.80
N ALA A 218 7.21 -8.41 12.13
CA ALA A 218 8.15 -8.00 13.17
C ALA A 218 8.74 -6.61 12.92
N VAL A 219 9.11 -6.34 11.67
CA VAL A 219 9.68 -5.05 11.25
C VAL A 219 8.62 -3.95 11.35
N GLU A 220 7.41 -4.16 10.83
CA GLU A 220 6.33 -3.18 10.97
C GLU A 220 6.02 -2.86 12.44
N HIS A 221 6.00 -3.88 13.30
CA HIS A 221 5.82 -3.69 14.75
C HIS A 221 6.93 -2.81 15.35
N SER A 222 8.20 -3.06 15.02
CA SER A 222 9.31 -2.21 15.51
C SER A 222 9.24 -0.77 15.01
N ILE A 223 8.77 -0.53 13.78
CA ILE A 223 8.57 0.81 13.21
C ILE A 223 7.50 1.54 14.02
N ILE A 224 6.34 0.90 14.22
CA ILE A 224 5.22 1.48 14.97
C ILE A 224 5.62 1.72 16.44
N ALA A 225 6.33 0.77 17.06
CA ALA A 225 6.82 0.87 18.43
C ALA A 225 7.93 1.92 18.61
N GLY A 226 8.51 2.45 17.52
CA GLY A 226 9.61 3.42 17.57
C GLY A 226 10.95 2.81 18.00
N THR A 227 11.14 1.51 17.79
CA THR A 227 12.37 0.77 18.13
C THR A 227 13.12 0.26 16.91
N PHE A 228 12.63 0.56 15.70
CA PHE A 228 13.29 0.17 14.46
C PHE A 228 14.60 0.93 14.26
N ASP A 229 15.69 0.19 14.04
CA ASP A 229 17.06 0.70 13.88
C ASP A 229 17.63 0.42 12.47
N GLY A 230 16.80 0.00 11.52
CA GLY A 230 17.22 -0.32 10.15
C GLY A 230 17.26 0.87 9.18
N ASN A 231 17.02 2.10 9.66
CA ASN A 231 17.19 3.30 8.85
C ASN A 231 18.67 3.69 8.76
N GLU A 232 19.05 4.27 7.64
CA GLU A 232 20.40 4.80 7.45
C GLU A 232 20.50 6.24 7.98
N SER A 233 19.39 6.98 7.94
CA SER A 233 19.28 8.33 8.48
C SER A 233 18.78 8.34 9.93
N GLU A 234 19.33 9.25 10.74
CA GLU A 234 18.87 9.47 12.13
C GLU A 234 17.53 10.23 12.17
N ASP A 235 17.19 10.99 11.12
CA ASP A 235 15.98 11.83 11.04
C ASP A 235 14.75 11.09 10.45
N GLY A 236 14.90 9.83 10.07
CA GLY A 236 13.79 8.96 9.67
C GLY A 236 13.12 9.35 8.35
N ARG A 237 13.81 10.09 7.49
CA ARG A 237 13.27 10.58 6.20
C ARG A 237 12.86 9.45 5.25
N GLU A 238 13.44 8.25 5.40
CA GLU A 238 13.10 7.07 4.60
C GLU A 238 11.66 6.65 4.83
N PHE A 239 11.10 6.88 6.02
CA PHE A 239 9.68 6.67 6.29
C PHE A 239 8.79 7.52 5.38
N TRP A 240 9.30 8.63 4.85
CA TRP A 240 8.58 9.50 3.93
C TRP A 240 9.00 9.30 2.47
N GLY A 241 9.80 8.26 2.17
CA GLY A 241 10.29 7.96 0.83
C GLY A 241 11.29 9.00 0.31
N VAL A 242 11.99 9.70 1.21
CA VAL A 242 13.03 10.66 0.85
C VAL A 242 14.36 9.92 0.73
N PRO A 243 15.09 10.01 -0.39
CA PRO A 243 16.34 9.29 -0.59
C PRO A 243 17.50 9.92 0.19
N LEU A 244 18.56 9.14 0.40
CA LEU A 244 19.75 9.47 1.22
C LEU A 244 20.68 10.56 0.65
N GLY A 245 20.31 11.21 -0.45
CA GLY A 245 21.09 12.32 -1.04
C GLY A 245 20.50 13.71 -0.76
N VAL A 246 19.32 13.79 -0.16
CA VAL A 246 18.70 15.09 0.20
C VAL A 246 19.35 15.61 1.47
N VAL A 247 19.66 16.91 1.52
CA VAL A 247 20.25 17.52 2.73
C VAL A 247 19.27 17.36 3.90
N THR A 248 19.78 16.92 5.06
CA THR A 248 19.02 16.72 6.31
C THR A 248 18.12 17.91 6.64
N GLU A 249 18.63 19.13 6.48
CA GLU A 249 17.91 20.36 6.85
C GLU A 249 16.73 20.71 5.93
N VAL A 250 16.61 20.05 4.77
CA VAL A 250 15.70 20.48 3.68
C VAL A 250 14.49 19.58 3.52
N TRP A 251 14.55 18.31 3.90
CA TRP A 251 13.44 17.40 3.55
C TRP A 251 12.14 17.76 4.30
N VAL A 252 12.24 18.22 5.56
CA VAL A 252 11.08 18.70 6.31
C VAL A 252 10.55 20.00 5.70
N SER A 253 11.43 20.93 5.28
CA SER A 253 11.00 22.19 4.63
C SER A 253 10.28 21.94 3.30
N VAL A 254 10.64 20.88 2.58
CA VAL A 254 9.92 20.45 1.37
C VAL A 254 8.50 20.00 1.71
N LEU A 255 8.33 19.18 2.76
CA LEU A 255 7.03 18.62 3.13
C LEU A 255 6.10 19.63 3.80
N ASN A 256 6.66 20.59 4.56
CA ASN A 256 5.89 21.63 5.24
C ASN A 256 5.64 22.88 4.38
N GLY A 257 6.16 22.92 3.15
CA GLY A 257 5.93 24.02 2.19
C GLY A 257 6.85 25.23 2.37
N PHE A 258 7.83 25.22 3.27
CA PHE A 258 8.76 26.33 3.45
C PHE A 258 9.95 26.35 2.50
N GLU A 259 10.26 25.24 1.82
CA GLU A 259 11.38 25.20 0.87
C GLU A 259 11.09 25.99 -0.40
N GLU A 260 11.99 26.90 -0.78
CA GLU A 260 11.84 27.72 -1.99
C GLU A 260 11.84 26.83 -3.25
N GLU A 261 10.98 27.17 -4.23
CA GLU A 261 10.80 26.47 -5.52
C GLU A 261 10.23 25.04 -5.48
N VAL A 262 10.45 24.26 -4.41
CA VAL A 262 10.09 22.84 -4.34
C VAL A 262 9.19 22.46 -3.16
N GLY A 263 9.02 23.32 -2.16
CA GLY A 263 8.15 23.05 -1.02
C GLY A 263 6.67 23.01 -1.40
N SER A 264 5.95 21.98 -0.96
CA SER A 264 4.49 21.90 -1.13
C SER A 264 3.87 20.88 -0.18
N ILE A 265 2.77 21.25 0.48
CA ILE A 265 1.97 20.34 1.31
C ILE A 265 1.45 19.16 0.49
N ARG A 266 1.28 19.30 -0.84
CA ARG A 266 0.89 18.18 -1.71
C ARG A 266 1.87 17.03 -1.62
N GLN A 267 3.17 17.28 -1.42
CA GLN A 267 4.15 16.21 -1.28
C GLN A 267 3.93 15.42 0.01
N LEU A 268 3.62 16.10 1.12
CA LEU A 268 3.26 15.45 2.37
C LEU A 268 2.00 14.58 2.21
N LEU A 269 0.96 15.13 1.56
CA LEU A 269 -0.27 14.41 1.29
C LEU A 269 -0.05 13.19 0.40
N GLN A 270 0.73 13.32 -0.69
CA GLN A 270 1.04 12.23 -1.60
C GLN A 270 1.89 11.14 -0.94
N ARG A 271 2.93 11.52 -0.19
CA ARG A 271 3.84 10.57 0.46
C ARG A 271 3.17 9.84 1.62
N GLY A 272 2.27 10.50 2.34
CA GLY A 272 1.48 9.89 3.40
C GLY A 272 0.19 9.19 2.95
N ASP A 273 -0.18 9.33 1.67
CA ASP A 273 -1.47 8.88 1.13
C ASP A 273 -2.67 9.45 1.92
N TYR A 274 -2.70 10.79 2.02
CA TYR A 274 -3.72 11.54 2.75
C TYR A 274 -4.55 12.42 1.83
N THR A 275 -5.82 12.55 2.19
CA THR A 275 -6.63 13.72 1.87
C THR A 275 -6.30 14.86 2.84
N LEU A 276 -6.65 16.09 2.47
CA LEU A 276 -6.44 17.25 3.34
C LEU A 276 -7.22 17.11 4.65
N GLU A 277 -8.47 16.65 4.57
CA GLU A 277 -9.35 16.46 5.72
C GLU A 277 -8.81 15.40 6.68
N GLN A 278 -8.18 14.35 6.15
CA GLN A 278 -7.50 13.34 6.96
C GLN A 278 -6.27 13.90 7.67
N LEU A 279 -5.49 14.76 6.99
CA LEU A 279 -4.35 15.41 7.62
C LEU A 279 -4.81 16.33 8.76
N GLU A 280 -5.83 17.14 8.55
CA GLU A 280 -6.41 18.01 9.59
C GLU A 280 -6.92 17.19 10.79
N GLU A 281 -7.59 16.06 10.54
CA GLU A 281 -7.99 15.15 11.61
C GLU A 281 -6.77 14.64 12.38
N LEU A 282 -5.72 14.16 11.68
CA LEU A 282 -4.52 13.63 12.31
C LEU A 282 -3.78 14.69 13.14
N LEU A 283 -3.67 15.92 12.65
CA LEU A 283 -3.05 17.03 13.38
C LEU A 283 -3.86 17.47 14.61
N SER A 284 -5.15 17.12 14.69
CA SER A 284 -5.97 17.32 15.90
C SER A 284 -5.80 16.23 16.96
N MET A 285 -5.04 15.16 16.67
CA MET A 285 -4.73 14.10 17.62
C MET A 285 -3.57 14.52 18.51
N THR A 286 -3.77 14.50 19.82
CA THR A 286 -2.75 14.92 20.81
C THR A 286 -1.51 14.03 20.82
N PHE A 287 -1.59 12.77 20.38
CA PHE A 287 -0.40 11.96 20.16
C PHE A 287 0.46 12.55 19.03
N VAL A 288 -0.16 12.92 17.91
CA VAL A 288 0.53 13.49 16.73
C VAL A 288 1.02 14.91 17.05
N ASP A 289 0.15 15.74 17.62
CA ASP A 289 0.45 17.09 18.08
C ASP A 289 0.05 17.31 19.56
N PRO A 290 0.96 17.01 20.52
CA PRO A 290 0.79 17.26 21.94
C PRO A 290 0.61 18.73 22.27
N ASN A 291 1.05 19.61 21.37
CA ASN A 291 0.97 21.05 21.55
C ASN A 291 -0.29 21.67 20.95
N HIS A 292 -1.18 20.85 20.38
CA HIS A 292 -2.39 21.30 19.67
C HIS A 292 -3.22 22.31 20.48
N TYR A 293 -3.39 22.06 21.78
CA TYR A 293 -4.21 22.89 22.67
C TYR A 293 -3.45 23.96 23.48
N VAL A 294 -2.15 24.15 23.24
CA VAL A 294 -1.31 25.11 24.00
C VAL A 294 -0.74 26.25 23.14
N GLY A 295 -1.26 26.44 21.93
CA GLY A 295 -0.95 27.59 21.06
C GLY A 295 0.36 27.49 20.29
N THR A 296 1.11 26.40 20.46
CA THR A 296 2.33 26.08 19.69
C THR A 296 2.18 24.76 18.91
N GLY A 297 0.95 24.43 18.55
CA GLY A 297 0.62 23.23 17.77
C GLY A 297 1.07 23.35 16.32
N VAL A 298 0.92 22.25 15.60
CA VAL A 298 1.15 22.15 14.16
C VAL A 298 -0.04 22.77 13.44
N VAL A 299 0.21 23.82 12.65
CA VAL A 299 -0.86 24.63 12.05
C VAL A 299 -0.64 24.78 10.55
N ILE A 300 -1.67 24.46 9.77
CA ILE A 300 -1.73 24.74 8.33
C ILE A 300 -2.05 26.22 8.13
N ASN A 301 -1.15 26.94 7.48
CA ASN A 301 -1.33 28.32 7.08
C ASN A 301 -1.67 28.38 5.59
N TRP A 302 -2.78 29.05 5.28
CA TRP A 302 -3.25 29.22 3.90
C TRP A 302 -2.79 30.57 3.34
N ALA A 303 -2.26 30.55 2.13
CA ALA A 303 -2.09 31.76 1.33
C ALA A 303 -3.45 32.27 0.82
N GLU A 304 -3.48 33.52 0.34
CA GLU A 304 -4.70 34.13 -0.22
C GLU A 304 -5.26 33.37 -1.43
N THR A 305 -4.42 32.59 -2.12
CA THR A 305 -4.77 31.79 -3.29
C THR A 305 -5.60 30.55 -2.95
N CYS A 306 -5.57 30.11 -1.69
CA CYS A 306 -6.11 28.82 -1.25
C CYS A 306 -5.57 27.62 -2.05
N ASP A 307 -4.36 27.73 -2.62
CA ASP A 307 -3.67 26.61 -3.27
C ASP A 307 -2.82 25.85 -2.26
N LEU A 308 -2.80 24.52 -2.37
CA LEU A 308 -1.95 23.64 -1.56
C LEU A 308 -0.46 23.83 -1.85
N ASP A 309 -0.11 24.34 -3.04
CA ASP A 309 1.27 24.63 -3.40
C ASP A 309 1.78 25.92 -2.73
N ASP A 310 0.89 26.81 -2.29
CA ASP A 310 1.24 28.04 -1.58
C ASP A 310 1.02 27.94 -0.06
N ALA A 311 0.41 26.83 0.41
CA ALA A 311 0.13 26.60 1.82
C ALA A 311 1.38 26.08 2.55
N THR A 312 1.51 26.44 3.83
CA THR A 312 2.63 26.02 4.69
C THR A 312 2.15 25.40 5.99
N ILE A 313 2.98 24.59 6.65
CA ILE A 313 2.67 24.00 7.96
C ILE A 313 3.69 24.46 8.99
N SER A 314 3.28 25.38 9.87
CA SER A 314 4.09 25.84 10.99
C SER A 314 4.28 24.74 12.03
N ASN A 315 5.45 24.73 12.67
CA ASN A 315 5.82 23.81 13.77
C ASN A 315 5.83 22.31 13.41
N LEU A 316 5.77 21.97 12.11
CA LEU A 316 5.98 20.59 11.67
C LEU A 316 7.48 20.28 11.66
N ASP A 317 7.88 19.34 12.50
CA ASP A 317 9.26 18.86 12.65
C ASP A 317 9.37 17.35 12.42
N GLU A 318 10.61 16.83 12.46
CA GLU A 318 10.92 15.40 12.28
C GLU A 318 10.19 14.53 13.31
N VAL A 319 10.04 15.02 14.55
CA VAL A 319 9.38 14.30 15.64
C VAL A 319 7.87 14.21 15.42
N ALA A 320 7.22 15.27 14.95
CA ALA A 320 5.82 15.25 14.54
C ALA A 320 5.61 14.31 13.35
N LEU A 321 6.50 14.37 12.35
CA LEU A 321 6.47 13.48 11.19
C LEU A 321 6.65 12.00 11.59
N ASP A 322 7.50 11.70 12.58
CA ASP A 322 7.66 10.35 13.16
C ASP A 322 6.34 9.83 13.76
N ARG A 323 5.74 10.62 14.64
CA ARG A 323 4.47 10.25 15.29
C ARG A 323 3.35 10.08 14.28
N LEU A 324 3.32 10.93 13.25
CA LEU A 324 2.30 10.92 12.22
C LEU A 324 2.35 9.59 11.42
N HIS A 325 3.52 9.15 10.94
CA HIS A 325 3.58 7.88 10.19
C HIS A 325 3.28 6.66 11.08
N ARG A 326 3.78 6.64 12.33
CA ARG A 326 3.55 5.53 13.28
C ARG A 326 2.07 5.40 13.65
N PHE A 327 1.43 6.53 13.94
CA PHE A 327 0.01 6.58 14.25
C PHE A 327 -0.82 6.08 13.08
N THR A 328 -0.55 6.57 11.87
CA THR A 328 -1.31 6.19 10.68
C THR A 328 -1.11 4.72 10.31
N ARG A 329 0.11 4.19 10.41
CA ARG A 329 0.37 2.75 10.22
C ARG A 329 -0.47 1.91 11.18
N LEU A 330 -0.46 2.26 12.47
CA LEU A 330 -1.25 1.55 13.46
C LEU A 330 -2.76 1.65 13.21
N ALA A 331 -3.25 2.84 12.88
CA ALA A 331 -4.66 3.09 12.58
C ALA A 331 -5.12 2.27 11.36
N ARG A 332 -4.34 2.30 10.25
CA ARG A 332 -4.64 1.52 9.04
C ARG A 332 -4.60 0.02 9.31
N ARG A 333 -3.63 -0.47 10.08
CA ARG A 333 -3.48 -1.89 10.40
C ARG A 333 -4.60 -2.44 11.28
N THR A 334 -5.03 -1.66 12.26
CA THR A 334 -6.02 -2.11 13.26
C THR A 334 -7.45 -1.78 12.86
N GLY A 335 -7.66 -0.79 11.99
CA GLY A 335 -8.97 -0.25 11.65
C GLY A 335 -9.64 0.50 12.80
N ILE A 336 -8.87 0.87 13.85
CA ILE A 336 -9.38 1.65 14.97
C ILE A 336 -9.55 3.10 14.50
N PRO A 337 -10.71 3.74 14.73
CA PRO A 337 -10.88 5.15 14.40
C PRO A 337 -9.82 6.03 15.09
N ASN A 338 -9.25 6.99 14.36
CA ASN A 338 -8.13 7.84 14.81
C ASN A 338 -8.32 8.38 16.23
N ARG A 339 -9.47 9.01 16.51
CA ARG A 339 -9.77 9.56 17.84
C ARG A 339 -9.75 8.53 18.96
N MET A 340 -10.27 7.32 18.69
CA MET A 340 -10.32 6.24 19.68
C MET A 340 -8.92 5.67 19.90
N LEU A 341 -8.13 5.55 18.83
CA LEU A 341 -6.73 5.16 18.96
C LEU A 341 -5.94 6.19 19.78
N ASN A 342 -6.15 7.48 19.54
CA ASN A 342 -5.53 8.56 20.32
C ASN A 342 -5.87 8.46 21.81
N VAL A 343 -7.15 8.29 22.16
CA VAL A 343 -7.57 8.10 23.56
C VAL A 343 -6.90 6.88 24.19
N LEU A 344 -6.81 5.76 23.47
CA LEU A 344 -6.14 4.57 23.99
C LEU A 344 -4.63 4.82 24.21
N ILE A 345 -3.96 5.50 23.28
CA ILE A 345 -2.55 5.85 23.44
C ILE A 345 -2.34 6.76 24.67
N GLU A 346 -3.18 7.78 24.84
CA GLU A 346 -3.11 8.69 25.99
C GLU A 346 -3.36 7.96 27.33
N GLU A 347 -4.48 7.25 27.43
CA GLU A 347 -5.01 6.78 28.72
C GLU A 347 -4.48 5.40 29.11
N VAL A 348 -4.19 4.54 28.12
CA VAL A 348 -3.66 3.19 28.36
C VAL A 348 -2.14 3.14 28.15
N GLY A 349 -1.65 3.88 27.16
CA GLY A 349 -0.24 4.01 26.82
C GLY A 349 0.50 5.09 27.60
N GLY A 350 -0.20 5.97 28.33
CA GLY A 350 0.42 7.11 29.02
C GLY A 350 0.99 8.15 28.05
N GLY A 351 0.40 8.26 26.85
CA GLY A 351 0.87 9.14 25.78
C GLY A 351 2.02 8.58 24.95
N VAL A 352 2.43 7.32 25.18
CA VAL A 352 3.55 6.68 24.47
C VAL A 352 3.04 5.54 23.60
N LEU A 353 3.51 5.51 22.35
CA LEU A 353 3.25 4.43 21.40
C LEU A 353 4.46 3.49 21.33
N ASP A 354 4.60 2.58 22.28
CA ASP A 354 5.71 1.62 22.34
C ASP A 354 5.23 0.16 22.26
N ALA A 355 6.17 -0.80 22.32
CA ALA A 355 5.86 -2.22 22.33
C ALA A 355 4.93 -2.62 23.51
N ALA A 356 5.07 -1.95 24.67
CA ALA A 356 4.23 -2.21 25.82
C ALA A 356 2.77 -1.77 25.58
N PHE A 357 2.54 -0.64 24.93
CA PHE A 357 1.21 -0.22 24.49
C PHE A 357 0.65 -1.17 23.44
N LEU A 358 1.44 -1.58 22.44
CA LEU A 358 0.98 -2.53 21.41
C LEU A 358 0.55 -3.88 22.03
N ALA A 359 1.27 -4.38 23.04
CA ALA A 359 0.86 -5.56 23.79
C ALA A 359 -0.49 -5.37 24.50
N LYS A 360 -0.71 -4.24 25.17
CA LYS A 360 -2.02 -3.92 25.78
C LYS A 360 -3.13 -3.81 24.71
N LEU A 361 -2.82 -3.28 23.53
CA LEU A 361 -3.77 -3.12 22.44
C LEU A 361 -4.26 -4.49 21.91
N VAL A 362 -3.44 -5.53 21.97
CA VAL A 362 -3.86 -6.91 21.65
C VAL A 362 -5.01 -7.35 22.55
N ASP A 363 -4.88 -7.14 23.86
CA ASP A 363 -5.91 -7.51 24.83
C ASP A 363 -7.20 -6.70 24.63
N ILE A 364 -7.07 -5.40 24.36
CA ILE A 364 -8.21 -4.52 24.08
C ILE A 364 -8.93 -4.96 22.81
N ARG A 365 -8.20 -5.31 21.75
CA ARG A 365 -8.78 -5.83 20.50
C ARG A 365 -9.47 -7.17 20.71
N ALA A 366 -8.87 -8.07 21.48
CA ALA A 366 -9.51 -9.35 21.84
C ALA A 366 -10.82 -9.13 22.62
N LEU A 367 -10.83 -8.15 23.54
CA LEU A 367 -12.03 -7.77 24.29
C LEU A 367 -13.10 -7.17 23.37
N GLN A 368 -12.70 -6.30 22.45
CA GLN A 368 -13.57 -5.69 21.43
C GLN A 368 -14.25 -6.77 20.58
N GLN A 369 -13.48 -7.72 20.07
CA GLN A 369 -13.98 -8.82 19.23
C GLN A 369 -14.91 -9.76 20.00
N ARG A 370 -14.60 -10.04 21.27
CA ARG A 370 -15.40 -10.94 22.10
C ARG A 370 -16.75 -10.33 22.50
N LEU A 371 -16.78 -9.03 22.79
CA LEU A 371 -17.98 -8.36 23.28
C LEU A 371 -18.79 -7.68 22.18
N GLY A 372 -18.18 -7.43 21.01
CA GLY A 372 -18.84 -6.75 19.88
C GLY A 372 -19.17 -5.29 20.15
N VAL A 373 -18.50 -4.66 21.12
CA VAL A 373 -18.73 -3.26 21.51
C VAL A 373 -18.04 -2.34 20.50
N ALA A 374 -18.65 -1.19 20.21
CA ALA A 374 -18.06 -0.19 19.31
C ALA A 374 -16.84 0.47 19.96
N TRP A 375 -15.85 0.88 19.14
CA TRP A 375 -14.61 1.47 19.65
C TRP A 375 -14.81 2.71 20.51
N ASP A 376 -15.81 3.54 20.19
CA ASP A 376 -16.13 4.74 20.95
C ASP A 376 -16.74 4.43 22.32
N GLU A 377 -17.43 3.30 22.48
CA GLU A 377 -17.91 2.81 23.77
C GLU A 377 -16.79 2.11 24.55
N LEU A 378 -15.97 1.30 23.87
CA LEU A 378 -14.88 0.57 24.48
C LEU A 378 -13.79 1.50 25.02
N ALA A 379 -13.40 2.53 24.28
CA ALA A 379 -12.38 3.49 24.71
C ALA A 379 -12.76 4.19 26.03
N THR A 380 -14.05 4.41 26.30
CA THR A 380 -14.50 5.04 27.56
C THR A 380 -14.30 4.19 28.80
N TRP A 381 -13.93 2.91 28.66
CA TRP A 381 -13.63 2.08 29.82
C TRP A 381 -12.29 2.45 30.47
N TRP A 382 -11.41 3.10 29.71
CA TRP A 382 -10.14 3.63 30.20
C TRP A 382 -10.09 5.15 30.18
N ALA A 383 -10.89 5.81 29.33
CA ALA A 383 -10.89 7.25 29.24
C ALA A 383 -11.29 7.89 30.58
N THR A 384 -10.49 8.85 31.05
CA THR A 384 -10.85 9.66 32.22
C THR A 384 -11.98 10.63 31.89
N ARG A 385 -12.15 10.97 30.61
CA ARG A 385 -13.16 11.91 30.12
C ARG A 385 -13.90 11.32 28.92
N ILE A 386 -15.20 11.58 28.87
CA ILE A 386 -16.01 11.21 27.70
C ILE A 386 -15.91 12.32 26.66
N ASP A 387 -15.67 11.92 25.41
CA ASP A 387 -15.64 12.86 24.29
C ASP A 387 -17.00 13.53 24.10
N ALA A 388 -17.07 14.84 24.34
CA ALA A 388 -18.26 15.66 24.22
C ALA A 388 -18.29 16.52 22.94
N ARG A 389 -17.33 16.36 22.02
CA ARG A 389 -17.23 17.17 20.81
C ARG A 389 -18.46 17.03 19.92
N ARG A 390 -18.73 18.09 19.17
CA ARG A 390 -19.66 18.08 18.04
C ARG A 390 -18.88 17.86 16.77
N TYR A 391 -19.39 16.93 15.96
CA TYR A 391 -18.78 16.58 14.69
C TYR A 391 -19.64 17.13 13.55
N ASP A 392 -19.01 17.86 12.64
CA ASP A 392 -19.67 18.38 11.44
C ASP A 392 -20.03 17.25 10.46
N SER A 393 -19.29 16.15 10.49
CA SER A 393 -19.54 14.95 9.70
C SER A 393 -19.37 13.68 10.53
N GLY A 394 -20.08 12.62 10.14
CA GLY A 394 -19.96 11.30 10.76
C GLY A 394 -20.88 11.05 11.95
N LYS A 395 -20.51 10.06 12.78
CA LYS A 395 -21.29 9.59 13.93
C LYS A 395 -21.13 10.58 15.09
N PRO A 396 -22.21 11.09 15.71
CA PRO A 396 -22.10 11.95 16.88
C PRO A 396 -21.33 11.26 18.02
N SER A 397 -20.63 12.08 18.83
CA SER A 397 -19.86 11.61 19.98
C SER A 397 -20.70 10.75 20.94
N LEU A 398 -20.04 9.86 21.68
CA LEU A 398 -20.75 8.97 22.60
C LEU A 398 -21.54 9.78 23.64
N TYR A 399 -20.97 10.88 24.12
CA TYR A 399 -21.65 11.80 25.02
C TYR A 399 -22.97 12.29 24.42
N HIS A 400 -22.93 12.81 23.19
CA HIS A 400 -24.13 13.32 22.52
C HIS A 400 -25.17 12.20 22.30
N ARG A 401 -24.75 10.99 21.96
CA ARG A 401 -25.68 9.87 21.72
C ARG A 401 -26.33 9.33 23.01
N ARG A 402 -25.66 9.46 24.17
CA ARG A 402 -26.12 8.89 25.44
C ARG A 402 -26.81 9.90 26.35
N PHE A 403 -26.39 11.16 26.32
CA PHE A 403 -26.86 12.18 27.26
C PHE A 403 -27.70 13.28 26.62
N LEU A 404 -27.64 13.46 25.29
CA LEU A 404 -28.42 14.48 24.61
C LEU A 404 -29.59 13.85 23.81
N PRO A 405 -30.84 14.29 24.02
CA PRO A 405 -31.98 13.78 23.26
C PRO A 405 -31.88 14.15 21.77
N ALA A 406 -32.37 13.27 20.88
CA ALA A 406 -32.44 13.55 19.46
C ALA A 406 -33.32 14.78 19.17
N GLY A 407 -32.80 15.76 18.42
CA GLY A 407 -33.49 17.01 18.09
C GLY A 407 -33.48 18.07 19.18
N TRP A 408 -32.72 17.85 20.27
CA TRP A 408 -32.59 18.83 21.35
C TRP A 408 -31.32 19.67 21.15
N THR A 409 -31.47 20.99 21.03
CA THR A 409 -30.35 21.91 21.21
C THR A 409 -29.96 21.88 22.68
N ALA A 410 -28.81 21.26 22.98
CA ALA A 410 -28.28 21.19 24.34
C ALA A 410 -28.24 22.60 24.97
N PRO A 411 -28.74 22.78 26.21
CA PRO A 411 -28.55 24.01 26.99
C PRO A 411 -27.07 24.36 27.03
N ALA A 412 -26.74 25.65 27.22
CA ALA A 412 -25.37 26.14 27.23
C ALA A 412 -24.44 25.23 28.06
N GLY A 413 -24.84 24.90 29.30
CA GLY A 413 -24.08 24.05 30.21
C GLY A 413 -23.90 22.55 29.85
N PHE A 414 -24.43 22.11 28.71
CA PHE A 414 -24.23 20.76 28.16
C PHE A 414 -23.49 20.80 26.82
N GLN A 415 -22.96 21.97 26.45
CA GLN A 415 -22.13 22.15 25.27
C GLN A 415 -20.66 22.11 25.68
N PRO A 416 -19.79 21.49 24.87
CA PRO A 416 -18.35 21.58 25.09
C PRO A 416 -17.89 23.04 24.98
N VAL A 417 -16.97 23.46 25.86
CA VAL A 417 -16.41 24.83 25.85
C VAL A 417 -15.16 24.97 25.01
N ASN A 418 -14.58 23.84 24.58
CA ASN A 418 -13.34 23.80 23.83
C ASN A 418 -13.40 22.74 22.72
N ASP A 419 -12.47 22.83 21.77
CA ASP A 419 -12.40 21.90 20.64
C ASP A 419 -11.81 20.53 21.03
N ARG A 420 -11.29 20.40 22.25
CA ARG A 420 -10.91 19.11 22.84
C ARG A 420 -12.14 18.30 23.28
N GLY A 421 -13.25 19.00 23.54
CA GLY A 421 -14.53 18.49 24.06
C GLY A 421 -14.36 17.66 25.32
N ASP A 422 -13.44 18.08 26.17
CA ASP A 422 -13.10 17.46 27.45
C ASP A 422 -13.58 18.28 28.67
N GLU A 423 -14.33 19.36 28.41
CA GLU A 423 -14.90 20.27 29.39
C GLU A 423 -16.27 20.77 28.88
N LEU A 424 -17.26 20.86 29.76
CA LEU A 424 -18.59 21.40 29.48
C LEU A 424 -18.78 22.79 30.10
N ASP A 425 -19.66 23.60 29.50
CA ASP A 425 -19.92 24.94 30.01
C ASP A 425 -20.51 24.91 31.43
N GLY A 426 -19.92 25.68 32.34
CA GLY A 426 -20.31 25.69 33.75
C GLY A 426 -19.76 24.56 34.62
N GLU A 427 -18.85 23.72 34.11
CA GLU A 427 -18.10 22.74 34.92
C GLU A 427 -17.08 23.45 35.83
N GLN A 428 -17.54 23.98 36.97
CA GLN A 428 -16.68 24.68 37.95
C GLN A 428 -16.00 23.74 38.96
N ASP A 429 -16.52 22.51 39.10
CA ASP A 429 -15.98 21.44 39.95
C ASP A 429 -16.08 20.13 39.16
N PRO A 430 -14.97 19.56 38.63
CA PRO A 430 -15.02 18.24 38.03
C PRO A 430 -15.51 17.25 39.08
N ALA A 431 -16.48 16.41 38.73
CA ALA A 431 -16.97 15.37 39.63
C ALA A 431 -15.78 14.51 40.08
N GLN A 432 -15.57 14.37 41.40
CA GLN A 432 -14.58 13.43 41.91
C GLN A 432 -14.93 12.03 41.39
N ALA A 433 -13.93 11.33 40.86
CA ALA A 433 -14.09 9.96 40.39
C ALA A 433 -14.72 9.12 41.50
N ILE A 434 -15.85 8.48 41.19
CA ILE A 434 -16.52 7.59 42.15
C ILE A 434 -15.53 6.49 42.50
N THR A 435 -15.09 6.46 43.75
CA THR A 435 -14.17 5.45 44.25
C THR A 435 -14.89 4.11 44.39
N ALA A 436 -14.14 3.00 44.35
CA ALA A 436 -14.73 1.67 44.53
C ALA A 436 -15.52 1.53 45.84
N ASP A 437 -15.19 2.34 46.85
CA ASP A 437 -15.86 2.39 48.15
C ASP A 437 -17.23 3.11 48.11
N GLU A 438 -17.45 3.99 47.11
CA GLU A 438 -18.70 4.74 46.91
C GLU A 438 -19.72 3.96 46.05
N LEU A 439 -19.26 2.95 45.31
CA LEU A 439 -20.12 2.00 44.63
C LEU A 439 -20.73 1.06 45.68
N ARG A 440 -22.04 1.26 45.98
CA ARG A 440 -22.77 0.37 46.89
C ARG A 440 -22.55 -1.08 46.47
N PRO A 441 -22.14 -1.99 47.38
CA PRO A 441 -22.02 -3.39 47.04
C PRO A 441 -23.37 -3.87 46.53
N CYS A 442 -23.37 -4.50 45.36
CA CYS A 442 -24.53 -5.16 44.78
C CYS A 442 -25.14 -6.08 45.85
N SER A 443 -26.18 -5.60 46.52
CA SER A 443 -26.95 -6.42 47.45
C SER A 443 -27.63 -7.47 46.59
N ARG A 444 -27.20 -8.74 46.77
CA ARG A 444 -27.87 -9.89 46.17
C ARG A 444 -29.38 -9.73 46.40
N PRO A 445 -30.23 -9.88 45.36
CA PRO A 445 -31.66 -9.87 45.58
C PRO A 445 -31.98 -10.98 46.60
N ARG A 446 -32.63 -10.58 47.70
CA ARG A 446 -33.13 -11.54 48.69
C ARG A 446 -34.17 -12.41 47.98
N GLY A 447 -33.85 -13.68 47.82
CA GLY A 447 -34.83 -14.73 47.52
C GLY A 447 -35.71 -15.02 48.72
#